data_AF-A0A0F2QR43-F1
#
_entry.id   AF-A0A0F2QR43-F1
#
_cell.length_a   1.000
_cell.length_b   1.000
_cell.length_c   1.000
_cell.angle_alpha   90.00
_cell.angle_beta   90.00
_cell.angle_gamma   90.00
#
_symmetry.space_group_name_H-M   'P 1'
#
loop_
_entity.id
_entity.type
_entity.pdbx_description
1 polymer ?
#
loop_
_entity_poly.entity_id
_entity_poly.type
_entity_poly.pdbx_seq_one_letter_code
_entity_poly.pdbx_strand_id
1 'polypeptide(L)'
;MSQNLKLIDIKRGVIRINTKRLPFLYAGLAIFGLPLAGAVLAISPILIFLFGALFSAVAANTFGPIGAIERRKDSMKEIERLRAAVGTDLFDLPEGVNPQIFGFRRALKTELALTEQCIDLKTMQMQDIDEKGTLPFAPYKSLGMFFRTADGAINLAHPAIKNQYWLIEARLKGLSDETILKALAQYA
;
A
#
# COMPACT_ATOMS: atom_id res chain seq x y z
N MET A 1 6.50 -13.09 9.98
CA MET A 1 5.58 -13.44 8.87
C MET A 1 4.60 -12.35 8.39
N SER A 2 3.65 -11.85 9.19
CA SER A 2 2.68 -10.80 8.73
C SER A 2 3.33 -9.44 8.37
N GLN A 3 4.51 -9.13 8.91
CA GLN A 3 5.14 -7.82 8.79
C GLN A 3 5.71 -7.54 7.40
N ASN A 4 6.40 -8.49 6.76
CA ASN A 4 7.03 -8.26 5.46
C ASN A 4 6.00 -8.05 4.35
N LEU A 5 4.94 -8.87 4.30
CA LEU A 5 3.84 -8.67 3.36
C LEU A 5 3.09 -7.36 3.59
N LYS A 6 2.91 -6.97 4.85
CA LYS A 6 2.34 -5.65 5.20
C LYS A 6 3.25 -4.52 4.74
N LEU A 7 4.56 -4.65 4.88
CA LEU A 7 5.54 -3.69 4.37
C LEU A 7 5.49 -3.61 2.84
N ILE A 8 5.39 -4.74 2.13
CA ILE A 8 5.20 -4.76 0.67
C ILE A 8 3.91 -4.02 0.28
N ASP A 9 2.79 -4.26 0.97
CA ASP A 9 1.52 -3.57 0.72
C ASP A 9 1.64 -2.04 0.92
N ILE A 10 2.34 -1.62 1.98
CA ILE A 10 2.64 -0.21 2.26
C ILE A 10 3.51 0.39 1.13
N LYS A 11 4.59 -0.28 0.74
CA LYS A 11 5.50 0.21 -0.30
C LYS A 11 4.85 0.25 -1.68
N ARG A 12 3.98 -0.72 -2.02
CA ARG A 12 3.10 -0.64 -3.21
C ARG A 12 2.21 0.60 -3.15
N GLY A 13 1.63 0.87 -1.98
CA GLY A 13 0.86 2.10 -1.72
C GLY A 13 1.66 3.37 -1.98
N VAL A 14 2.89 3.46 -1.48
CA VAL A 14 3.83 4.58 -1.70
C VAL A 14 4.14 4.75 -3.18
N ILE A 15 4.47 3.66 -3.89
CA ILE A 15 4.72 3.69 -5.35
C ILE A 15 3.50 4.23 -6.08
N ARG A 16 2.31 3.72 -5.77
CA ARG A 16 1.05 4.12 -6.42
C ARG A 16 0.74 5.60 -6.18
N ILE A 17 0.84 6.07 -4.93
CA ILE A 17 0.55 7.47 -4.58
C ILE A 17 1.53 8.42 -5.27
N ASN A 18 2.83 8.13 -5.20
CA ASN A 18 3.84 9.00 -5.83
C ASN A 18 3.73 8.96 -7.36
N THR A 19 3.47 7.80 -7.97
CA THR A 19 3.23 7.71 -9.42
C THR A 19 2.03 8.55 -9.85
N LYS A 20 0.93 8.54 -9.09
CA LYS A 20 -0.25 9.38 -9.38
C LYS A 20 0.00 10.88 -9.14
N ARG A 21 0.82 11.24 -8.15
CA ARG A 21 1.12 12.64 -7.81
C ARG A 21 2.10 13.30 -8.76
N LEU A 22 3.03 12.54 -9.35
CA LEU A 22 4.11 13.07 -10.19
C LEU A 22 3.65 14.03 -11.30
N PRO A 23 2.63 13.71 -12.12
CA PRO A 23 2.14 14.62 -13.16
C PRO A 23 1.67 15.96 -12.59
N PHE A 24 0.98 15.96 -11.44
CA PHE A 24 0.49 17.18 -10.79
C PHE A 24 1.64 17.99 -10.17
N LEU A 25 2.66 17.33 -9.64
CA LEU A 25 3.85 18.00 -9.12
C LEU A 25 4.64 18.68 -10.24
N TYR A 26 4.77 18.02 -11.41
CA TYR A 26 5.37 18.63 -12.59
C TYR A 26 4.55 19.79 -13.16
N ALA A 27 3.22 19.64 -13.24
CA ALA A 27 2.34 20.73 -13.68
C ALA A 27 2.40 21.92 -12.72
N GLY A 28 2.40 21.68 -11.39
CA GLY A 28 2.55 22.74 -10.39
C GLY A 28 3.89 23.47 -10.49
N LEU A 29 4.98 22.74 -10.70
CA LEU A 29 6.30 23.33 -10.93
C LEU A 29 6.33 24.16 -12.22
N ALA A 30 5.68 23.69 -13.29
CA ALA A 30 5.65 24.39 -14.57
C ALA A 30 4.75 25.64 -14.56
N ILE A 31 3.59 25.58 -13.90
CA ILE A 31 2.59 26.65 -13.90
C ILE A 31 2.88 27.71 -12.84
N PHE A 32 3.35 27.33 -11.66
CA PHE A 32 3.58 28.26 -10.55
C PHE A 32 5.07 28.47 -10.27
N GLY A 33 5.89 27.41 -10.35
CA GLY A 33 7.32 27.48 -10.04
C GLY A 33 8.13 28.27 -11.05
N LEU A 34 7.99 27.96 -12.34
CA LEU A 34 8.74 28.62 -13.42
C LEU A 34 8.41 30.12 -13.57
N PRO A 35 7.13 30.55 -13.57
CA PRO A 35 6.80 31.97 -13.64
C PRO A 35 7.20 32.76 -12.39
N LEU A 36 7.08 32.16 -11.20
CA LEU A 36 7.52 32.80 -9.95
C LEU A 36 9.05 32.94 -9.93
N ALA A 37 9.80 31.94 -10.37
CA ALA A 37 11.25 32.03 -10.52
C ALA A 37 11.64 33.13 -11.51
N GLY A 38 10.93 33.23 -12.66
CA GLY A 38 11.12 34.31 -13.63
C GLY A 38 10.82 35.70 -13.05
N ALA A 39 9.75 35.84 -12.27
CA ALA A 39 9.38 37.10 -11.61
C ALA A 39 10.38 37.50 -10.51
N VAL A 40 10.87 36.55 -9.71
CA VAL A 40 11.89 36.81 -8.67
C VAL A 40 13.23 37.22 -9.30
N LEU A 41 13.61 36.57 -10.41
CA LEU A 41 14.78 36.95 -11.21
C LEU A 41 14.66 38.38 -11.78
N ALA A 42 13.46 38.82 -12.12
CA ALA A 42 13.20 40.16 -12.66
C ALA A 42 13.19 41.28 -11.60
N ILE A 43 12.92 40.97 -10.32
CA ILE A 43 12.74 41.99 -9.25
C ILE A 43 14.04 42.26 -8.48
N SER A 44 14.81 41.24 -8.08
CA SER A 44 16.11 41.45 -7.43
C SER A 44 16.90 40.15 -7.22
N PRO A 45 18.22 40.13 -7.49
CA PRO A 45 19.10 38.99 -7.21
C PRO A 45 19.16 38.58 -5.73
N ILE A 46 18.93 39.52 -4.80
CA ILE A 46 19.02 39.26 -3.35
C ILE A 46 17.80 38.45 -2.87
N LEU A 47 16.63 38.69 -3.45
CA LEU A 47 15.42 37.90 -3.16
C LEU A 47 15.54 36.46 -3.65
N ILE A 48 16.33 36.20 -4.70
CA ILE A 48 16.65 34.83 -5.17
C ILE A 48 17.38 34.04 -4.07
N PHE A 49 18.29 34.66 -3.32
CA PHE A 49 18.99 33.96 -2.24
C PHE A 49 18.07 33.66 -1.05
N LEU A 50 17.21 34.61 -0.66
CA LEU A 50 16.29 34.44 0.47
C LEU A 50 15.14 33.47 0.16
N PHE A 51 14.49 33.59 -1.00
CA PHE A 51 13.44 32.66 -1.43
C PHE A 51 13.98 31.34 -1.94
N GLY A 52 15.12 31.38 -2.65
CA GLY A 52 15.85 30.20 -3.09
C GLY A 52 16.23 29.34 -1.90
N ALA A 53 16.94 29.85 -0.89
CA ALA A 53 17.31 29.03 0.27
C ALA A 53 16.10 28.47 1.06
N LEU A 54 15.00 29.23 1.16
CA LEU A 54 13.78 28.77 1.86
C LEU A 54 13.01 27.67 1.10
N PHE A 55 13.06 27.66 -0.23
CA PHE A 55 12.33 26.69 -1.07
C PHE A 55 13.22 25.59 -1.72
N SER A 56 14.51 25.82 -1.96
CA SER A 56 15.26 25.16 -3.04
C SER A 56 16.01 23.86 -2.71
N ALA A 57 15.94 23.33 -1.51
CA ALA A 57 16.51 21.98 -1.28
C ALA A 57 15.56 21.10 -0.50
N VAL A 58 15.07 21.59 0.63
CA VAL A 58 14.28 20.76 1.54
C VAL A 58 12.85 20.58 1.04
N ALA A 59 12.17 21.63 0.57
CA ALA A 59 10.79 21.50 0.07
C ALA A 59 10.73 20.77 -1.28
N ALA A 60 11.68 21.03 -2.19
CA ALA A 60 11.78 20.33 -3.47
C ALA A 60 12.11 18.83 -3.32
N ASN A 61 13.01 18.45 -2.39
CA ASN A 61 13.33 17.05 -2.10
C ASN A 61 12.29 16.34 -1.21
N THR A 62 11.50 17.07 -0.42
CA THR A 62 10.54 16.45 0.50
C THR A 62 9.11 16.39 -0.07
N PHE A 63 8.72 17.36 -0.89
CA PHE A 63 7.36 17.50 -1.41
C PHE A 63 7.28 17.75 -2.93
N GLY A 64 8.42 17.92 -3.61
CA GLY A 64 8.51 18.14 -5.05
C GLY A 64 8.62 16.86 -5.89
N PRO A 65 8.70 16.99 -7.23
CA PRO A 65 8.75 15.85 -8.14
C PRO A 65 9.99 14.98 -7.93
N ILE A 66 11.13 15.57 -7.57
CA ILE A 66 12.39 14.83 -7.29
C ILE A 66 12.21 13.92 -6.06
N GLY A 67 11.70 14.45 -4.96
CA GLY A 67 11.39 13.65 -3.76
C GLY A 67 10.39 12.53 -3.99
N ALA A 68 9.38 12.76 -4.83
CA ALA A 68 8.42 11.74 -5.21
C ALA A 68 9.07 10.62 -6.07
N ILE A 69 10.03 10.96 -6.94
CA ILE A 69 10.82 9.99 -7.71
C ILE A 69 11.71 9.16 -6.80
N GLU A 70 12.45 9.81 -5.89
CA GLU A 70 13.34 9.12 -4.93
C GLU A 70 12.56 8.14 -4.06
N ARG A 71 11.47 8.58 -3.42
CA ARG A 71 10.61 7.70 -2.60
C ARG A 71 10.06 6.53 -3.42
N ARG A 72 9.71 6.75 -4.68
CA ARG A 72 9.23 5.69 -5.58
C ARG A 72 10.35 4.68 -5.88
N LYS A 73 11.55 5.16 -6.20
CA LYS A 73 12.73 4.33 -6.49
C LYS A 73 13.18 3.51 -5.27
N ASP A 74 13.26 4.16 -4.12
CA ASP A 74 13.66 3.50 -2.87
C ASP A 74 12.62 2.46 -2.45
N SER A 75 11.33 2.76 -2.61
CA SER A 75 10.27 1.78 -2.35
C SER A 75 10.37 0.56 -3.28
N MET A 76 10.76 0.72 -4.55
CA MET A 76 10.98 -0.42 -5.45
C MET A 76 12.17 -1.29 -5.00
N LYS A 77 13.29 -0.67 -4.63
CA LYS A 77 14.46 -1.38 -4.09
C LYS A 77 14.15 -2.14 -2.80
N GLU A 78 13.36 -1.53 -1.91
CA GLU A 78 12.93 -2.18 -0.69
C GLU A 78 11.97 -3.33 -0.96
N ILE A 79 11.06 -3.21 -1.94
CA ILE A 79 10.20 -4.33 -2.35
C ILE A 79 11.04 -5.50 -2.85
N GLU A 80 12.08 -5.26 -3.65
CA GLU A 80 12.99 -6.31 -4.11
C GLU A 80 13.65 -7.06 -2.92
N ARG A 81 14.15 -6.32 -1.93
CA ARG A 81 14.71 -6.89 -0.70
C ARG A 81 13.66 -7.67 0.11
N LEU A 82 12.46 -7.09 0.27
CA LEU A 82 11.37 -7.72 1.01
C LEU A 82 10.86 -8.98 0.31
N ARG A 83 10.79 -9.00 -1.03
CA ARG A 83 10.42 -10.18 -1.81
C ARG A 83 11.36 -11.34 -1.50
N ALA A 84 12.67 -11.09 -1.49
CA ALA A 84 13.68 -12.10 -1.14
C ALA A 84 13.52 -12.66 0.28
N ALA A 85 13.14 -11.81 1.25
CA ALA A 85 12.94 -12.21 2.65
C ALA A 85 11.60 -12.89 2.93
N VAL A 86 10.55 -12.54 2.16
CA VAL A 86 9.21 -13.14 2.30
C VAL A 86 9.27 -14.65 2.09
N GLY A 87 10.09 -15.15 1.16
CA GLY A 87 10.25 -16.59 0.95
C GLY A 87 10.86 -17.36 2.13
N THR A 88 11.44 -16.73 3.14
CA THR A 88 12.09 -17.43 4.27
C THR A 88 11.21 -17.38 5.53
N ASP A 89 10.57 -16.24 5.79
CA ASP A 89 9.76 -16.01 6.99
C ASP A 89 8.32 -16.53 6.86
N LEU A 90 7.88 -16.93 5.66
CA LEU A 90 6.53 -17.43 5.38
C LEU A 90 6.31 -18.89 5.81
N PHE A 91 7.32 -19.57 6.37
CA PHE A 91 7.23 -21.00 6.68
C PHE A 91 7.12 -21.31 8.19
N ASP A 92 7.09 -20.30 9.05
CA ASP A 92 7.03 -20.46 10.52
C ASP A 92 5.60 -20.28 11.10
N LEU A 93 4.56 -20.79 10.43
CA LEU A 93 3.22 -20.83 11.02
C LEU A 93 3.03 -22.08 11.88
N PRO A 94 2.29 -22.00 12.99
CA PRO A 94 1.92 -23.18 13.76
C PRO A 94 1.23 -24.23 12.86
N GLU A 95 1.57 -25.50 13.08
CA GLU A 95 0.87 -26.61 12.44
C GLU A 95 -0.64 -26.49 12.69
N GLY A 96 -1.44 -26.64 11.63
CA GLY A 96 -2.90 -26.51 11.67
C GLY A 96 -3.49 -25.14 11.29
N VAL A 97 -2.67 -24.09 11.11
CA VAL A 97 -3.16 -22.79 10.58
C VAL A 97 -2.86 -22.67 9.10
N ASN A 98 -3.90 -22.51 8.27
CA ASN A 98 -3.78 -22.23 6.83
C ASN A 98 -4.29 -20.80 6.55
N PRO A 99 -3.42 -19.78 6.57
CA PRO A 99 -3.83 -18.43 6.27
C PRO A 99 -3.93 -18.21 4.77
N GLN A 100 -5.02 -17.55 4.38
CA GLN A 100 -5.30 -17.17 3.00
C GLN A 100 -5.23 -15.64 2.88
N ILE A 101 -4.62 -15.18 1.80
CA ILE A 101 -4.50 -13.77 1.47
C ILE A 101 -5.46 -13.45 0.33
N PHE A 102 -6.11 -12.30 0.41
CA PHE A 102 -6.99 -11.76 -0.62
C PHE A 102 -6.76 -10.26 -0.81
N GLY A 103 -7.24 -9.72 -1.92
CA GLY A 103 -7.25 -8.29 -2.18
C GLY A 103 -8.53 -7.64 -1.66
N PHE A 104 -8.42 -6.74 -0.69
CA PHE A 104 -9.53 -5.86 -0.29
C PHE A 104 -9.64 -4.70 -1.27
N ARG A 105 -10.81 -4.50 -1.90
CA ARG A 105 -11.05 -3.39 -2.85
C ARG A 105 -11.69 -2.19 -2.16
N ARG A 106 -12.85 -2.39 -1.52
CA ARG A 106 -13.59 -1.34 -0.80
C ARG A 106 -14.60 -1.94 0.18
N ALA A 107 -15.01 -1.13 1.15
CA ALA A 107 -16.18 -1.41 1.99
C ALA A 107 -17.26 -0.34 1.74
N LEU A 108 -18.49 -0.80 1.46
CA LEU A 108 -19.70 0.03 1.43
C LEU A 108 -20.56 -0.31 2.66
N LYS A 109 -21.68 0.40 2.86
CA LYS A 109 -22.60 0.12 3.97
C LYS A 109 -23.26 -1.26 3.90
N THR A 110 -23.34 -1.86 2.71
CA THR A 110 -24.08 -3.10 2.45
C THR A 110 -23.21 -4.22 1.89
N GLU A 111 -21.99 -3.91 1.43
CA GLU A 111 -21.12 -4.89 0.79
C GLU A 111 -19.65 -4.70 1.18
N LEU A 112 -18.95 -5.84 1.24
CA LEU A 112 -17.50 -5.89 1.30
C LEU A 112 -16.98 -6.38 -0.05
N ALA A 113 -16.37 -5.49 -0.83
CA ALA A 113 -15.84 -5.83 -2.15
C ALA A 113 -14.41 -6.35 -2.01
N LEU A 114 -14.22 -7.61 -2.38
CA LEU A 114 -12.94 -8.32 -2.37
C LEU A 114 -12.57 -8.75 -3.80
N THR A 115 -11.36 -9.27 -3.98
CA THR A 115 -10.93 -9.90 -5.24
C THR A 115 -11.57 -11.27 -5.39
N GLU A 116 -11.74 -11.78 -6.61
CA GLU A 116 -12.33 -13.10 -6.84
C GLU A 116 -11.42 -14.24 -6.36
N GLN A 117 -10.11 -14.01 -6.39
CA GLN A 117 -9.10 -14.97 -6.00
C GLN A 117 -8.57 -14.68 -4.60
N CYS A 118 -8.21 -15.76 -3.91
CA CYS A 118 -7.35 -15.76 -2.73
C CYS A 118 -6.17 -16.73 -2.96
N ILE A 119 -5.08 -16.54 -2.22
CA ILE A 119 -3.89 -17.38 -2.30
C ILE A 119 -3.63 -17.97 -0.92
N ASP A 120 -3.40 -19.28 -0.83
CA ASP A 120 -2.88 -19.89 0.38
C ASP A 120 -1.43 -19.42 0.58
N LEU A 121 -1.19 -18.84 1.76
CA LEU A 121 0.10 -18.31 2.10
C LEU A 121 1.20 -19.37 2.15
N LYS A 122 0.86 -20.63 2.41
CA LYS A 122 1.81 -21.76 2.41
C LYS A 122 2.28 -22.12 1.00
N THR A 123 1.45 -21.89 -0.01
CA THR A 123 1.77 -22.20 -1.41
C THR A 123 2.30 -20.99 -2.17
N MET A 124 2.29 -19.80 -1.54
CA MET A 124 2.70 -18.55 -2.16
C MET A 124 4.20 -18.56 -2.43
N GLN A 125 4.58 -18.27 -3.66
CA GLN A 125 5.98 -18.19 -4.09
C GLN A 125 6.41 -16.73 -4.27
N MET A 126 7.72 -16.46 -4.15
CA MET A 126 8.28 -15.11 -4.35
C MET A 126 8.01 -14.54 -5.75
N GLN A 127 7.85 -15.41 -6.74
CA GLN A 127 7.53 -15.06 -8.12
C GLN A 127 6.09 -14.56 -8.33
N ASP A 128 5.20 -14.78 -7.35
CA ASP A 128 3.83 -14.30 -7.41
C ASP A 128 3.73 -12.78 -7.13
N ILE A 129 4.79 -12.18 -6.58
CA ILE A 129 4.86 -10.73 -6.33
C ILE A 129 5.64 -10.08 -7.48
N ASP A 130 5.07 -9.08 -8.15
CA ASP A 130 5.76 -8.33 -9.19
C ASP A 130 6.80 -7.32 -8.63
N GLU A 131 7.53 -6.64 -9.54
CA GLU A 131 8.54 -5.63 -9.18
C GLU A 131 7.99 -4.43 -8.39
N LYS A 132 6.68 -4.23 -8.39
CA LYS A 132 5.98 -3.15 -7.69
C LYS A 132 5.28 -3.64 -6.41
N GLY A 133 5.46 -4.91 -6.03
CA GLY A 133 4.83 -5.49 -4.84
C GLY A 133 3.36 -5.88 -5.06
N THR A 134 2.96 -6.05 -6.32
CA THR A 134 1.60 -6.43 -6.73
C THR A 134 1.46 -7.95 -6.79
N LEU A 135 0.33 -8.45 -6.30
CA LEU A 135 -0.03 -9.86 -6.34
C LEU A 135 -0.97 -10.13 -7.53
N PRO A 136 -1.09 -11.39 -8.01
CA PRO A 136 -1.74 -11.69 -9.29
C PRO A 136 -3.24 -11.38 -9.30
N PHE A 137 -3.86 -11.22 -8.13
CA PHE A 137 -5.29 -10.86 -7.98
C PHE A 137 -5.56 -9.34 -8.04
N ALA A 138 -4.63 -8.53 -8.56
CA ALA A 138 -4.85 -7.10 -8.79
C ALA A 138 -6.06 -6.82 -9.71
N PRO A 139 -6.77 -5.69 -9.54
CA PRO A 139 -6.49 -4.59 -8.62
C PRO A 139 -7.09 -4.77 -7.22
N TYR A 140 -6.38 -4.27 -6.20
CA TYR A 140 -6.85 -4.17 -4.82
C TYR A 140 -6.30 -2.92 -4.10
N LYS A 141 -7.01 -2.46 -3.06
CA LYS A 141 -6.65 -1.29 -2.24
C LYS A 141 -5.57 -1.65 -1.22
N SER A 142 -5.78 -2.71 -0.45
CA SER A 142 -4.86 -3.27 0.54
C SER A 142 -4.98 -4.79 0.60
N LEU A 143 -3.99 -5.46 1.18
CA LEU A 143 -4.07 -6.89 1.45
C LEU A 143 -4.96 -7.17 2.66
N GLY A 144 -5.79 -8.20 2.53
CA GLY A 144 -6.47 -8.84 3.64
C GLY A 144 -5.96 -10.25 3.84
N MET A 145 -5.97 -10.70 5.08
CA MET A 145 -5.62 -12.05 5.46
C MET A 145 -6.69 -12.59 6.41
N PHE A 146 -7.10 -13.83 6.20
CA PHE A 146 -7.90 -14.59 7.15
C PHE A 146 -7.33 -15.99 7.27
N PHE A 147 -7.75 -16.72 8.28
CA PHE A 147 -7.46 -18.14 8.41
C PHE A 147 -8.66 -18.82 9.04
N ARG A 148 -8.76 -20.12 8.82
CA ARG A 148 -9.79 -20.96 9.44
C ARG A 148 -9.24 -21.62 10.69
N THR A 149 -10.07 -21.71 11.72
CA THR A 149 -9.80 -22.53 12.91
C THR A 149 -9.97 -24.02 12.58
N ALA A 150 -9.59 -24.90 13.52
CA ALA A 150 -9.65 -26.35 13.31
C ALA A 150 -11.06 -26.88 13.01
N ASP A 151 -12.10 -26.16 13.45
CA ASP A 151 -13.52 -26.41 13.17
C ASP A 151 -14.00 -25.83 11.81
N GLY A 152 -13.10 -25.22 11.03
CA GLY A 152 -13.37 -24.63 9.72
C GLY A 152 -13.95 -23.21 9.75
N ALA A 153 -14.20 -22.65 10.94
CA ALA A 153 -14.78 -21.31 11.10
C ALA A 153 -13.75 -20.18 10.91
N ILE A 154 -14.21 -18.99 10.51
CA ILE A 154 -13.37 -17.79 10.45
C ILE A 154 -13.61 -16.97 11.72
N ASN A 155 -12.58 -16.83 12.55
CA ASN A 155 -12.66 -16.05 13.78
C ASN A 155 -12.21 -14.59 13.57
N LEU A 156 -13.16 -13.69 13.29
CA LEU A 156 -12.89 -12.25 13.11
C LEU A 156 -12.39 -11.54 14.39
N ALA A 157 -12.58 -12.14 15.57
CA ALA A 157 -12.12 -11.60 16.84
C ALA A 157 -10.68 -12.01 17.18
N HIS A 158 -10.07 -12.91 16.42
CA HIS A 158 -8.72 -13.38 16.69
C HIS A 158 -7.70 -12.21 16.66
N PRO A 159 -6.72 -12.13 17.58
CA PRO A 159 -5.76 -11.03 17.64
C PRO A 159 -5.03 -10.73 16.33
N ALA A 160 -4.72 -11.77 15.54
CA ALA A 160 -4.08 -11.63 14.23
C ALA A 160 -5.02 -11.13 13.11
N ILE A 161 -6.35 -11.14 13.31
CA ILE A 161 -7.35 -10.70 12.32
C ILE A 161 -7.97 -9.35 12.74
N LYS A 162 -8.35 -9.21 14.01
CA LYS A 162 -9.14 -8.06 14.50
C LYS A 162 -8.53 -6.69 14.23
N ASN A 163 -7.21 -6.61 14.12
CA ASN A 163 -6.44 -5.37 13.92
C ASN A 163 -5.99 -5.15 12.47
N GLN A 164 -6.48 -5.95 11.51
CA GLN A 164 -6.15 -5.75 10.11
C GLN A 164 -6.91 -4.55 9.52
N TYR A 165 -6.23 -3.77 8.68
CA TYR A 165 -6.78 -2.52 8.14
C TYR A 165 -8.11 -2.72 7.39
N TRP A 166 -8.25 -3.79 6.61
CA TRP A 166 -9.47 -4.08 5.86
C TRP A 166 -10.67 -4.33 6.78
N LEU A 167 -10.46 -5.01 7.92
CA LEU A 167 -11.51 -5.35 8.86
C LEU A 167 -11.91 -4.13 9.70
N ILE A 168 -10.94 -3.32 10.10
CA ILE A 168 -11.19 -2.03 10.75
C ILE A 168 -12.01 -1.14 9.80
N GLU A 169 -11.62 -1.04 8.52
CA GLU A 169 -12.35 -0.24 7.54
C GLU A 169 -13.78 -0.77 7.31
N ALA A 170 -13.97 -2.09 7.21
CA ALA A 170 -15.28 -2.70 7.09
C ALA A 170 -16.20 -2.34 8.29
N ARG A 171 -15.68 -2.46 9.51
CA ARG A 171 -16.40 -2.14 10.74
C ARG A 171 -16.69 -0.65 10.89
N LEU A 172 -15.75 0.23 10.51
CA LEU A 172 -15.97 1.68 10.49
C LEU A 172 -17.05 2.10 9.48
N LYS A 173 -17.31 1.29 8.44
CA LYS A 173 -18.43 1.48 7.51
C LYS A 173 -19.76 0.92 8.02
N GLY A 174 -19.77 0.28 9.19
CA GLY A 174 -20.96 -0.28 9.82
C GLY A 174 -21.33 -1.68 9.33
N LEU A 175 -20.42 -2.39 8.66
CA LEU A 175 -20.68 -3.77 8.23
C LEU A 175 -20.74 -4.71 9.44
N SER A 176 -21.77 -5.56 9.47
CA SER A 176 -21.91 -6.63 10.46
C SER A 176 -20.90 -7.75 10.18
N ASP A 177 -20.51 -8.47 11.24
CA ASP A 177 -19.65 -9.65 11.11
C ASP A 177 -20.28 -10.72 10.18
N GLU A 178 -21.61 -10.86 10.17
CA GLU A 178 -22.34 -11.72 9.23
C GLU A 178 -22.07 -11.34 7.76
N THR A 179 -22.14 -10.04 7.44
CA THR A 179 -21.89 -9.55 6.08
C THR A 179 -20.44 -9.82 5.66
N ILE A 180 -19.51 -9.65 6.59
CA ILE A 180 -18.08 -9.89 6.36
C ILE A 180 -17.82 -11.38 6.14
N LEU A 181 -18.38 -12.24 6.98
CA LEU A 181 -18.26 -13.69 6.85
C LEU A 181 -18.88 -14.20 5.54
N LYS A 182 -20.03 -13.66 5.13
CA LYS A 182 -20.65 -13.98 3.84
C LYS A 182 -19.76 -13.59 2.66
N ALA A 183 -19.08 -12.44 2.73
CA ALA A 183 -18.12 -12.04 1.70
C ALA A 183 -16.89 -12.96 1.67
N LEU A 184 -16.38 -13.40 2.82
CA LEU A 184 -15.26 -14.34 2.90
C LEU A 184 -15.62 -15.76 2.50
N ALA A 185 -16.90 -16.14 2.61
CA ALA A 185 -17.39 -17.46 2.21
C ALA A 185 -17.23 -17.75 0.71
N GLN A 186 -17.00 -16.73 -0.13
CA GLN A 186 -16.69 -16.92 -1.55
C GLN A 186 -15.35 -17.64 -1.79
N TYR A 187 -14.49 -17.71 -0.77
CA TYR A 187 -13.20 -18.41 -0.79
C TYR A 187 -13.26 -19.78 -0.09
N ALA A 188 -14.46 -20.27 0.22
CA ALA A 188 -14.69 -21.59 0.81
C ALA A 188 -14.49 -22.70 -0.22
#